data_AF-A0A0F9TB24-F1
#
_entry.id   AF-A0A0F9TB24-F1
#
_cell.length_a   1.000
_cell.length_b   1.000
_cell.length_c   1.000
_cell.angle_alpha   90.00
_cell.angle_beta   90.00
_cell.angle_gamma   90.00
#
_symmetry.space_group_name_H-M   'P 1'
#
loop_
_entity.id
_entity.type
_entity.pdbx_description
1 polymer ?
#
loop_
_entity_poly.entity_id
_entity_poly.type
_entity_poly.pdbx_seq_one_letter_code
_entity_poly.pdbx_strand_id
1 'polypeptide(L)'
;MKIENFSIFPKILFNLMNIKLFIQDFFKYNSKIKSNTYHLEKGIKWLLHAKQISKDGGVSKGYSIFEGWGTSYIETSGYILKTFCDYYEFSRNKY
;
A
#
# COMPACT_ATOMS: atom_id res chain seq x y z
N MET A 1 -0.98 -13.21 -36.68
CA MET A 1 -1.37 -14.19 -35.66
C MET A 1 -0.15 -15.01 -35.26
N LYS A 2 0.44 -14.70 -34.10
CA LYS A 2 1.20 -15.62 -33.25
C LYS A 2 1.00 -15.12 -31.82
N ILE A 3 -0.02 -15.66 -31.18
CA ILE A 3 -0.25 -15.47 -29.74
C ILE A 3 0.65 -16.51 -29.09
N GLU A 4 1.85 -16.09 -28.68
CA GLU A 4 2.77 -16.94 -27.95
C GLU A 4 2.51 -16.76 -26.45
N ASN A 5 1.60 -17.60 -25.95
CA ASN A 5 1.60 -18.25 -24.63
C ASN A 5 2.42 -17.57 -23.53
N PHE A 6 1.91 -16.47 -23.00
CA PHE A 6 2.44 -15.86 -21.78
C PHE A 6 1.93 -16.64 -20.55
N SER A 7 2.63 -17.74 -20.22
CA SER A 7 2.73 -18.33 -18.89
C SER A 7 1.46 -18.28 -18.03
N ILE A 8 0.42 -18.99 -18.47
CA ILE A 8 -0.78 -19.27 -17.70
C ILE A 8 -0.47 -20.50 -16.84
N PHE A 9 0.29 -20.33 -15.73
CA PHE A 9 0.26 -21.16 -14.52
C PHE A 9 1.37 -20.72 -13.52
N PRO A 10 1.05 -20.28 -12.30
CA PRO A 10 -0.03 -19.34 -12.05
C PRO A 10 0.38 -18.21 -11.07
N LYS A 11 -0.20 -17.01 -11.28
CA LYS A 11 -0.35 -15.97 -10.25
C LYS A 11 -1.06 -16.48 -8.96
N ILE A 12 -1.56 -17.72 -8.94
CA ILE A 12 -2.19 -18.44 -7.82
C ILE A 12 -1.25 -18.64 -6.63
N LEU A 13 0.08 -18.69 -6.80
CA LEU A 13 0.99 -18.83 -5.66
C LEU A 13 1.19 -17.50 -4.90
N PHE A 14 0.95 -16.35 -5.55
CA PHE A 14 1.00 -15.00 -4.94
C PHE A 14 -0.16 -14.74 -3.96
N ASN A 15 -0.99 -15.76 -3.71
CA ASN A 15 -2.32 -15.62 -3.15
C ASN A 15 -2.42 -15.95 -1.65
N LEU A 16 -1.39 -16.45 -0.97
CA LEU A 16 -1.57 -16.83 0.45
C LEU A 16 -1.85 -15.63 1.38
N MET A 17 -1.18 -14.49 1.15
CA MET A 17 -1.40 -13.28 1.94
C MET A 17 -2.77 -12.64 1.64
N ASN A 18 -3.22 -12.75 0.37
CA ASN A 18 -4.51 -12.25 -0.06
C ASN A 18 -5.66 -13.17 0.41
N ILE A 19 -5.49 -14.50 0.36
CA ILE A 19 -6.47 -15.49 0.85
C ILE A 19 -6.79 -15.22 2.31
N LYS A 20 -5.78 -14.93 3.15
CA LYS A 20 -6.03 -14.58 4.56
C LYS A 20 -6.92 -13.34 4.69
N LEU A 21 -6.65 -12.29 3.93
CA LEU A 21 -7.48 -11.06 3.93
C LEU A 21 -8.90 -11.35 3.44
N PHE A 22 -9.04 -12.09 2.33
CA PHE A 22 -10.33 -12.52 1.80
C PHE A 22 -11.12 -13.37 2.79
N ILE A 23 -10.46 -14.31 3.48
CA ILE A 23 -11.08 -15.13 4.53
C ILE A 23 -11.53 -14.23 5.69
N GLN A 24 -10.68 -13.32 6.16
CA GLN A 24 -11.03 -12.40 7.25
C GLN A 24 -12.22 -11.50 6.90
N ASP A 25 -12.27 -10.97 5.68
CA ASP A 25 -13.39 -10.17 5.17
C ASP A 25 -14.65 -11.03 5.00
N PHE A 26 -14.53 -12.23 4.44
CA PHE A 26 -15.64 -13.17 4.23
C PHE A 26 -16.31 -13.58 5.55
N PHE A 27 -15.51 -13.89 6.57
CA PHE A 27 -16.02 -14.21 7.90
C PHE A 27 -16.49 -12.97 8.69
N LYS A 28 -16.60 -11.79 8.04
CA LYS A 28 -16.95 -10.50 8.65
C LYS A 28 -16.24 -10.34 9.98
N TYR A 29 -14.93 -10.57 10.00
CA TYR A 29 -14.15 -10.41 11.22
C TYR A 29 -14.37 -8.98 11.71
N ASN A 30 -15.13 -8.85 12.80
CA ASN A 30 -15.66 -7.57 13.27
C ASN A 30 -14.49 -6.77 13.82
N SER A 31 -13.84 -6.02 12.94
CA SER A 31 -12.73 -5.15 13.28
C SER A 31 -13.29 -4.06 14.18
N LYS A 32 -12.99 -4.13 15.49
CA LYS A 32 -13.38 -3.08 16.44
C LYS A 32 -12.94 -1.73 15.86
N ILE A 33 -13.89 -0.83 15.65
CA ILE A 33 -13.64 0.53 15.16
C ILE A 33 -12.53 1.14 16.02
N LYS A 34 -11.50 1.66 15.35
CA LYS A 34 -10.34 2.28 16.00
C LYS A 34 -10.45 3.79 15.91
N SER A 35 -9.60 4.49 16.65
CA SER A 35 -9.57 5.95 16.62
C SER A 35 -9.08 6.47 15.26
N ASN A 36 -9.44 7.71 14.93
CA ASN A 36 -8.91 8.38 13.73
C ASN A 36 -7.38 8.42 13.71
N THR A 37 -6.76 8.61 14.88
CA THR A 37 -5.30 8.58 15.05
C THR A 37 -4.70 7.24 14.66
N TYR A 38 -5.35 6.13 15.01
CA TYR A 38 -4.90 4.79 14.62
C TYR A 38 -4.93 4.62 13.09
N HIS A 39 -6.03 5.04 12.44
CA HIS A 39 -6.16 4.93 10.99
C HIS A 39 -5.14 5.82 10.26
N LEU A 40 -4.91 7.04 10.76
CA LEU A 40 -3.90 7.96 10.23
C LEU A 40 -2.48 7.35 10.34
N GLU A 41 -2.10 6.85 11.52
CA GLU A 41 -0.80 6.19 11.73
C GLU A 41 -0.59 4.99 10.80
N LYS A 42 -1.63 4.19 10.57
CA LYS A 42 -1.58 3.05 9.64
C LYS A 42 -1.43 3.51 8.19
N GLY A 43 -2.13 4.57 7.78
CA GLY A 43 -1.96 5.19 6.47
C GLY A 43 -0.54 5.69 6.24
N ILE A 44 0.03 6.42 7.20
CA ILE A 44 1.42 6.90 7.11
C ILE A 44 2.42 5.76 7.03
N LYS A 45 2.24 4.70 7.83
CA LYS A 45 3.09 3.50 7.76
C LYS A 45 3.04 2.83 6.39
N TRP A 46 1.86 2.81 5.74
CA TRP A 46 1.73 2.28 4.39
C TRP A 46 2.48 3.14 3.36
N LEU A 47 2.40 4.47 3.45
CA LEU A 47 3.14 5.38 2.57
C LEU A 47 4.66 5.30 2.78
N LEU A 48 5.12 5.13 4.02
CA LEU A 48 6.54 4.89 4.32
C LEU A 48 7.02 3.58 3.70
N HIS A 49 6.21 2.53 3.76
CA HIS A 49 6.52 1.27 3.09
C HIS A 49 6.59 1.43 1.56
N ALA A 50 5.63 2.14 0.95
CA ALA A 50 5.65 2.45 -0.48
C ALA A 50 6.93 3.18 -0.91
N LYS A 51 7.42 4.14 -0.09
CA LYS A 51 8.69 4.82 -0.30
C LYS A 51 9.90 3.88 -0.22
N GLN A 52 9.91 2.98 0.77
CA GLN A 52 11.00 2.02 0.96
C GLN A 52 11.14 1.05 -0.21
N ILE A 53 10.01 0.65 -0.82
CA ILE A 53 10.00 -0.25 -1.98
C ILE A 53 10.59 0.42 -3.23
N SER A 54 10.35 1.71 -3.46
CA SER A 54 10.81 2.41 -4.68
C SER A 54 12.33 2.55 -4.80
N LYS A 55 13.08 2.62 -3.68
CA LYS A 55 14.57 2.69 -3.62
C LYS A 55 15.25 3.83 -4.39
N ASP A 56 14.48 4.73 -5.00
CA ASP A 56 14.95 5.85 -5.83
C ASP A 56 14.70 7.22 -5.17
N GLY A 57 14.27 7.22 -3.91
CA GLY A 57 13.90 8.43 -3.18
C GLY A 57 12.44 8.85 -3.37
N GLY A 58 11.76 8.38 -4.42
CA GLY A 58 10.35 8.63 -4.69
C GLY A 58 9.41 7.70 -3.91
N VAL A 59 8.12 7.85 -4.20
CA VAL A 59 7.05 7.01 -3.65
C VAL A 59 6.32 6.33 -4.79
N SER A 60 6.08 5.03 -4.65
CA SER A 60 5.33 4.23 -5.63
C SER A 60 4.00 4.90 -5.98
N LYS A 61 3.68 4.93 -7.28
CA LYS A 61 2.42 5.48 -7.81
C LYS A 61 1.17 4.73 -7.35
N GLY A 62 1.36 3.50 -6.84
CA GLY A 62 0.26 2.68 -6.34
C GLY A 62 0.65 1.23 -6.16
N TYR A 63 -0.25 0.49 -5.50
CA TYR A 63 -0.16 -0.95 -5.33
C TYR A 63 -1.30 -1.63 -6.08
N SER A 64 -0.95 -2.63 -6.88
CA SER A 64 -1.88 -3.54 -7.53
C SER A 64 -1.85 -4.89 -6.82
N ILE A 65 -3.03 -5.48 -6.59
CA ILE A 65 -3.15 -6.82 -5.99
C ILE A 65 -2.52 -7.88 -6.92
N PHE A 66 -2.54 -7.65 -8.24
CA PHE A 66 -2.05 -8.60 -9.23
C PHE A 66 -0.60 -8.36 -9.66
N GLU A 67 -0.14 -7.11 -9.57
CA GLU A 67 1.14 -6.67 -10.13
C GLU A 67 2.11 -6.14 -9.06
N GLY A 68 1.64 -5.97 -7.83
CA GLY A 68 2.43 -5.43 -6.74
C GLY A 68 2.63 -3.92 -6.84
N TRP A 69 3.77 -3.46 -6.33
CA TRP A 69 4.11 -2.04 -6.30
C TRP A 69 4.51 -1.51 -7.68
N GLY A 70 3.93 -0.39 -8.08
CA GLY A 70 4.35 0.33 -9.28
C GLY A 70 5.65 1.11 -9.07
N THR A 71 6.21 1.62 -10.17
CA THR A 71 7.33 2.58 -10.14
C THR A 71 6.96 3.85 -9.39
N SER A 72 7.96 4.60 -8.92
CA SER A 72 7.72 5.94 -8.40
C SER A 72 7.17 6.88 -9.48
N TYR A 73 6.45 7.91 -9.06
CA TYR A 73 5.95 8.97 -9.95
C TYR A 73 6.09 10.33 -9.27
N ILE A 74 6.50 11.35 -10.02
CA ILE A 74 6.88 12.65 -9.44
C ILE A 74 5.70 13.37 -8.78
N GLU A 75 4.53 13.36 -9.41
CA GLU A 75 3.31 13.95 -8.85
C GLU A 75 2.91 13.25 -7.55
N THR A 76 2.90 11.91 -7.58
CA THR A 76 2.60 11.08 -6.41
C THR A 76 3.57 11.30 -5.27
N SER A 77 4.85 11.35 -5.58
CA SER A 77 5.90 11.63 -4.61
C SER A 77 5.74 13.04 -4.02
N GLY A 78 5.37 14.02 -4.84
CA GLY A 78 5.20 15.42 -4.43
C GLY A 78 4.11 15.60 -3.39
N TYR A 79 2.89 15.13 -3.65
CA TYR A 79 1.80 15.28 -2.67
C TYR A 79 1.97 14.37 -1.44
N ILE A 80 2.65 13.23 -1.57
CA ILE A 80 2.97 12.37 -0.40
C ILE A 80 4.05 13.01 0.46
N LEU A 81 5.04 13.69 -0.11
CA LEU A 81 6.02 14.45 0.67
C LEU A 81 5.33 15.50 1.54
N LYS A 82 4.39 16.25 0.97
CA LYS A 82 3.58 17.21 1.74
C LYS A 82 2.81 16.52 2.87
N THR A 83 2.18 15.38 2.58
CA THR A 83 1.51 14.54 3.59
C THR A 83 2.45 14.16 4.75
N PHE A 84 3.70 13.80 4.48
CA PHE A 84 4.67 13.48 5.54
C PHE A 84 5.03 14.69 6.41
N CYS A 85 5.24 15.86 5.80
CA CYS A 85 5.49 17.10 6.54
C CYS A 85 4.29 17.46 7.43
N ASP A 86 3.07 17.41 6.89
CA ASP A 86 1.85 17.73 7.64
C ASP A 86 1.64 16.75 8.80
N TYR A 87 1.93 15.46 8.58
CA TYR A 87 1.85 14.45 9.64
C TYR A 87 2.93 14.65 10.71
N TYR A 88 4.16 15.05 10.32
CA TYR A 88 5.21 15.38 11.28
C TYR A 88 4.76 16.51 12.21
N GLU A 89 4.26 17.61 11.66
CA GLU A 89 3.71 18.74 12.41
C GLU A 89 2.54 18.32 13.32
N PHE A 90 1.60 17.56 12.79
CA PHE A 90 0.49 17.01 13.57
C PHE A 90 0.97 16.15 14.75
N SER A 91 1.95 15.27 14.51
CA SER A 91 2.49 14.37 15.53
C SER A 91 3.30 15.12 16.59
N ARG A 92 4.00 16.18 16.20
CA ARG A 92 4.78 17.03 17.10
C ARG A 92 3.89 17.82 18.05
N ASN A 93 2.72 18.30 17.60
CA ASN A 93 1.79 19.03 18.46
C ASN A 93 1.00 18.14 19.43
N LYS A 94 1.10 16.82 19.27
CA LYS A 94 0.39 15.83 20.10
C LYS A 94 1.20 15.35 21.31
N TYR A 95 2.52 15.56 21.31
CA TYR A 95 3.47 15.12 22.35
C TYR A 95 4.34 16.29 22.82
#